data_AF-A0A7C7QCG2-F1
#
_entry.id   AF-A0A7C7QCG2-F1
#
_cell.length_a   1.000
_cell.length_b   1.000
_cell.length_c   1.000
_cell.angle_alpha   90.00
_cell.angle_beta   90.00
_cell.angle_gamma   90.00
#
_symmetry.space_group_name_H-M   'P 1'
#
loop_
_entity.id
_entity.type
_entity.pdbx_description
1 polymer ?
#
loop_
_entity_poly.entity_id
_entity_poly.type
_entity_poly.pdbx_seq_one_letter_code
_entity_poly.pdbx_strand_id
1 'polypeptide(L)'
;MSWISMITFGIGAALASMAGVFHSILLSVEPYMGLPLTLICLSIIVVGGVGSMLGTLIAGLLIGISEVTITYTFGLQWAPTVPIIILIAILMIRPRGLFGRE
;
A
#
# COMPACT_ATOMS: atom_id res chain seq x y z
N MET A 1 21.66 0.40 -15.36
CA MET A 1 20.37 -0.33 -15.31
C MET A 1 20.53 -1.61 -16.10
N SER A 2 20.39 -2.79 -15.47
CA SER A 2 20.33 -4.04 -16.23
C SER A 2 19.03 -4.09 -17.04
N TRP A 3 19.02 -4.78 -18.19
CA TRP A 3 17.82 -4.96 -19.03
C TRP A 3 16.62 -5.50 -18.22
N ILE A 4 16.90 -6.37 -17.25
CA ILE A 4 15.90 -6.90 -16.30
C ILE A 4 15.23 -5.78 -15.49
N SER A 5 15.99 -4.80 -15.00
CA SER A 5 15.43 -3.71 -14.19
C SER A 5 14.43 -2.85 -14.97
N MET A 6 14.67 -2.63 -16.26
CA MET A 6 13.78 -1.85 -17.12
C MET A 6 12.46 -2.58 -17.37
N ILE A 7 12.50 -3.90 -17.57
CA ILE A 7 11.29 -4.71 -17.73
C ILE A 7 10.48 -4.73 -16.44
N THR A 8 11.11 -4.98 -15.29
CA THR A 8 10.41 -4.99 -13.99
C THR A 8 9.78 -3.64 -13.69
N PHE A 9 10.49 -2.54 -13.95
CA PHE A 9 9.95 -1.20 -13.80
C PHE A 9 8.79 -0.93 -14.75
N GLY A 10 8.90 -1.32 -16.03
CA GLY A 10 7.83 -1.16 -17.02
C GLY A 10 6.55 -1.89 -16.63
N ILE A 11 6.66 -3.13 -16.15
CA ILE A 11 5.52 -3.92 -15.67
C ILE A 11 4.90 -3.27 -14.42
N GLY A 12 5.74 -2.84 -13.46
CA GLY A 12 5.27 -2.18 -12.25
C GLY A 12 4.54 -0.87 -12.54
N ALA A 13 5.09 -0.05 -13.44
CA ALA A 13 4.47 1.20 -13.88
C ALA A 13 3.11 0.96 -14.56
N ALA A 14 3.02 -0.04 -15.45
CA ALA A 14 1.76 -0.38 -16.12
C ALA A 14 0.68 -0.81 -15.11
N LEU A 15 1.03 -1.65 -14.14
CA LEU A 15 0.10 -2.08 -13.08
C LEU A 15 -0.33 -0.90 -12.19
N ALA A 16 0.60 -0.02 -11.81
CA ALA A 16 0.30 1.15 -10.99
C ALA A 16 -0.62 2.14 -11.71
N SER A 17 -0.39 2.41 -13.00
CA SER A 17 -1.27 3.27 -13.80
C SER A 17 -2.67 2.67 -13.93
N MET A 18 -2.79 1.36 -14.16
CA MET A 18 -4.08 0.69 -14.26
C MET A 18 -4.88 0.76 -12.96
N ALA A 19 -4.21 0.58 -11.81
CA ALA A 19 -4.83 0.76 -10.50
C ALA A 19 -5.31 2.20 -10.28
N GLY A 20 -4.53 3.20 -10.69
CA GLY A 20 -4.90 4.62 -10.58
C GLY A 20 -6.13 4.98 -11.42
N VAL A 21 -6.25 4.46 -12.64
CA VAL A 21 -7.44 4.66 -13.50
C VAL A 21 -8.68 4.01 -12.89
N PHE A 22 -8.56 2.82 -12.32
CA PHE A 22 -9.70 2.21 -11.61
C PHE A 22 -10.11 3.02 -10.38
N HIS A 23 -9.15 3.57 -9.64
CA HIS A 23 -9.45 4.37 -8.47
C HIS A 23 -10.21 5.67 -8.81
N SER A 24 -9.83 6.37 -9.89
CA SER A 24 -10.50 7.60 -10.32
C SER A 24 -11.90 7.39 -10.89
N ILE A 25 -12.24 6.18 -11.35
CA ILE A 25 -13.59 5.84 -11.82
C ILE A 25 -14.53 5.57 -10.64
N LEU A 26 -14.02 4.99 -9.55
CA LEU A 26 -14.84 4.60 -8.39
C LEU A 26 -15.13 5.77 -7.43
N LEU A 27 -14.23 6.74 -7.33
CA LEU A 27 -14.31 7.84 -6.37
C LEU A 27 -14.27 9.19 -7.08
N SER A 28 -14.99 10.18 -6.57
CA SER A 28 -14.94 11.55 -7.12
C SER A 28 -13.53 12.13 -7.05
N VAL A 29 -13.10 12.76 -8.13
CA VAL A 29 -11.78 13.34 -8.26
C VAL A 29 -11.71 14.64 -7.47
N GLU A 30 -11.00 14.63 -6.34
CA GLU A 30 -10.80 15.76 -5.45
C GLU A 30 -9.31 16.11 -5.34
N PRO A 31 -8.92 17.40 -5.25
CA PRO A 31 -7.50 17.80 -5.30
C PRO A 31 -6.61 17.14 -4.23
N TYR A 32 -7.19 16.69 -3.12
CA TYR A 32 -6.49 16.09 -1.98
C TYR A 32 -6.44 14.55 -2.01
N MET A 33 -6.99 13.90 -3.03
CA MET A 33 -7.11 12.43 -3.11
C MET A 33 -5.76 11.68 -3.17
N GLY A 34 -4.66 12.37 -3.50
CA GLY A 34 -3.32 11.76 -3.50
C GLY A 34 -2.72 11.52 -2.12
N LEU A 35 -3.09 12.33 -1.11
CA LEU A 35 -2.58 12.19 0.26
C LEU A 35 -2.92 10.84 0.90
N PRO A 36 -4.18 10.39 0.95
CA PRO A 36 -4.52 9.11 1.57
C PRO A 36 -3.86 7.92 0.85
N LEU A 37 -3.79 7.94 -0.48
CA LEU A 37 -3.08 6.92 -1.27
C LEU A 37 -1.59 6.86 -0.92
N THR A 38 -0.94 8.01 -0.75
CA THR A 38 0.48 8.07 -0.39
C THR A 38 0.72 7.49 1.01
N LEU A 39 -0.17 7.76 1.96
CA LEU A 39 -0.09 7.22 3.33
C LEU A 39 -0.30 5.69 3.35
N ILE A 40 -1.23 5.18 2.54
CA ILE A 40 -1.42 3.74 2.34
C ILE A 40 -0.14 3.10 1.78
N CYS A 41 0.42 3.66 0.71
CA CYS A 41 1.64 3.16 0.08
C CYS A 41 2.84 3.18 1.05
N LEU A 42 3.00 4.28 1.80
CA LEU A 42 4.02 4.37 2.85
C LEU A 42 3.84 3.26 3.89
N SER A 43 2.60 3.06 4.33
CA SER A 43 2.28 2.02 5.31
C SER A 43 2.65 0.65 4.81
N ILE A 44 2.32 0.32 3.56
CA ILE A 44 2.65 -0.95 2.91
C ILE A 44 4.17 -1.19 2.86
N ILE A 45 4.95 -0.19 2.43
CA ILE A 45 6.41 -0.32 2.28
C ILE A 45 7.10 -0.47 3.65
N VAL A 46 6.69 0.33 4.65
CA VAL A 46 7.26 0.29 5.99
C VAL A 46 6.89 -1.02 6.70
N VAL A 47 5.64 -1.45 6.58
CA VAL A 47 5.17 -2.73 7.14
C VAL A 47 5.87 -3.91 6.47
N GLY A 48 6.01 -3.89 5.14
CA GLY A 48 6.68 -4.95 4.39
C GLY A 48 8.20 -5.04 4.65
N GLY A 49 8.82 -3.91 4.95
CA GLY A 49 10.26 -3.76 5.12
C GLY A 49 10.91 -3.13 3.89
N VAL A 50 11.61 -2.01 4.09
CA VAL A 50 12.27 -1.23 3.03
C VAL A 50 13.31 -2.12 2.31
N GLY A 51 13.13 -2.32 1.00
CA GLY A 51 14.02 -3.15 0.18
C GLY A 51 13.59 -4.61 -0.02
N SER A 52 12.53 -5.08 0.66
CA SER A 52 12.01 -6.44 0.46
C SER A 52 10.80 -6.45 -0.47
N MET A 53 10.98 -6.94 -1.70
CA MET A 53 9.88 -7.06 -2.68
C MET A 53 8.77 -7.98 -2.18
N LEU A 54 9.13 -9.14 -1.63
CA LEU A 54 8.18 -10.15 -1.16
C LEU A 54 7.46 -9.69 0.11
N GLY A 55 8.16 -9.01 1.02
CA GLY A 55 7.55 -8.43 2.22
C GLY A 55 6.53 -7.33 1.89
N THR A 56 6.88 -6.44 0.95
CA THR A 56 5.98 -5.36 0.49
C THR A 56 4.74 -5.90 -0.21
N LEU A 57 4.88 -6.97 -1.01
CA LEU A 57 3.75 -7.64 -1.67
C LEU A 57 2.75 -8.19 -0.65
N ILE A 58 3.23 -8.93 0.36
CA ILE A 58 2.37 -9.53 1.40
C ILE A 58 1.72 -8.41 2.24
N ALA A 59 2.47 -7.38 2.61
CA ALA A 59 1.96 -6.24 3.36
C ALA A 59 0.83 -5.51 2.59
N GLY A 60 1.01 -5.30 1.29
CA GLY A 60 0.00 -4.67 0.43
C GLY A 60 -1.29 -5.48 0.37
N LEU A 61 -1.17 -6.80 0.24
CA LEU A 61 -2.32 -7.71 0.25
C LEU A 61 -3.07 -7.66 1.59
N LEU A 62 -2.34 -7.75 2.71
CA LEU A 62 -2.94 -7.73 4.05
C LEU A 62 -3.63 -6.40 4.36
N ILE A 63 -2.98 -5.28 4.06
CA ILE A 63 -3.54 -3.94 4.28
C ILE A 63 -4.78 -3.76 3.40
N GLY A 64 -4.72 -4.11 2.11
CA GLY A 64 -5.86 -3.97 1.20
C GLY A 64 -7.08 -4.81 1.64
N ILE A 65 -6.87 -6.07 2.04
CA ILE A 65 -7.96 -6.92 2.55
C ILE A 65 -8.54 -6.35 3.85
N SER A 66 -7.68 -5.85 4.75
CA SER A 66 -8.10 -5.26 6.01
C SER A 66 -8.92 -3.98 5.79
N GLU A 67 -8.49 -3.13 4.85
CA GLU A 67 -9.17 -1.89 4.49
C GLU A 67 -10.57 -2.16 3.93
N VAL A 68 -10.71 -3.12 3.01
CA VAL A 68 -12.02 -3.50 2.44
C VAL A 68 -12.95 -4.08 3.51
N THR A 69 -12.42 -4.94 4.39
CA THR A 69 -13.21 -5.58 5.47
C THR A 69 -13.74 -4.54 6.47
N ILE A 70 -12.93 -3.56 6.83
CA ILE A 70 -13.31 -2.51 7.78
C ILE A 70 -14.24 -1.50 7.10
N THR A 71 -14.01 -1.17 5.83
CA THR A 71 -14.91 -0.32 5.03
C THR A 71 -16.32 -0.90 4.97
N TYR A 72 -16.44 -2.22 4.81
CA TYR A 72 -17.73 -2.92 4.80
C TYR A 72 -18.43 -2.89 6.18
N THR A 73 -17.67 -2.94 7.28
CA THR A 73 -18.22 -3.09 8.64
C THR A 73 -18.50 -1.75 9.34
N PHE A 74 -17.62 -0.75 9.17
CA PHE A 74 -17.65 0.53 9.91
C PHE A 74 -17.91 1.75 9.00
N GLY A 75 -17.96 1.56 7.68
CA GLY A 75 -18.19 2.59 6.67
C GLY A 75 -16.91 3.21 6.09
N LEU A 76 -17.02 3.80 4.89
CA LEU A 76 -15.90 4.35 4.10
C LEU A 76 -15.02 5.38 4.83
N GLN A 77 -15.58 6.08 5.82
CA GLN A 77 -14.85 7.09 6.59
C GLN A 77 -13.66 6.53 7.37
N TRP A 78 -13.63 5.23 7.69
CA TRP A 78 -12.55 4.60 8.44
C TRP A 78 -11.43 4.05 7.56
N ALA A 79 -11.65 3.92 6.24
CA ALA A 79 -10.69 3.38 5.29
C ALA A 79 -9.26 3.97 5.42
N PRO A 80 -9.05 5.31 5.46
CA PRO A 80 -7.70 5.86 5.53
C PRO A 80 -7.01 5.66 6.90
N THR A 81 -7.75 5.28 7.94
CA THR A 81 -7.21 5.11 9.30
C THR A 81 -6.61 3.71 9.51
N VAL A 82 -7.15 2.70 8.82
CA VAL A 82 -6.72 1.30 8.92
C VAL A 82 -5.23 1.08 8.65
N PRO A 83 -4.65 1.60 7.54
CA PRO A 83 -3.23 1.39 7.21
C PRO A 83 -2.31 1.99 8.27
N ILE A 84 -2.69 3.16 8.80
CA ILE A 84 -1.95 3.85 9.86
C ILE A 84 -1.97 3.05 11.15
N ILE A 85 -3.12 2.52 11.56
CA ILE A 85 -3.21 1.68 12.77
C ILE A 85 -2.35 0.42 12.60
N ILE A 86 -2.43 -0.25 11.45
CA ILE A 86 -1.63 -1.45 11.16
C ILE A 86 -0.13 -1.11 11.18
N LEU A 87 0.27 0.02 10.59
CA LEU A 87 1.65 0.49 10.62
C LEU A 87 2.12 0.70 12.06
N ILE A 88 1.37 1.41 12.90
CA ILE A 88 1.75 1.66 14.30
C ILE A 88 1.84 0.34 15.07
N ALA A 89 0.86 -0.56 14.90
CA ALA A 89 0.84 -1.85 15.57
C ALA A 89 2.05 -2.71 15.18
N ILE A 90 2.41 -2.73 13.90
CA ILE A 90 3.56 -3.50 13.41
C ILE A 90 4.88 -2.88 13.84
N LEU A 91 5.00 -1.55 13.86
CA LEU A 91 6.19 -0.88 14.38
C LEU A 91 6.41 -1.17 15.87
N MET A 92 5.34 -1.29 16.66
CA MET A 92 5.44 -1.70 18.07
C MET A 92 5.94 -3.14 18.23
N ILE A 93 5.52 -4.06 17.37
CA ILE A 93 5.85 -5.50 17.49
C ILE A 93 7.18 -5.84 16.80
N ARG A 94 7.47 -5.22 15.65
CA ARG A 94 8.68 -5.42 14.84
C ARG A 94 9.08 -4.13 14.10
N PRO A 95 9.95 -3.29 14.67
CA PRO A 95 10.36 -2.01 14.08
C PRO A 95 11.17 -2.12 12.78
N ARG A 96 11.56 -3.33 12.36
CA ARG A 96 12.25 -3.61 11.09
C ARG A 96 11.31 -4.02 9.94
N GLY A 97 9.99 -4.05 10.17
CA GLY A 97 9.02 -4.59 9.21
C GLY A 97 8.97 -6.13 9.18
N LEU A 98 8.03 -6.70 8.41
CA LEU A 98 7.76 -8.15 8.38
C LEU A 98 8.95 -8.97 7.87
N PHE A 99 9.68 -8.45 6.88
CA PHE A 99 10.79 -9.12 6.20
C PHE A 99 11.98 -8.20 5.92
N GLY A 100 12.22 -7.19 6.77
CA GLY A 100 13.43 -6.36 6.70
C GLY A 100 14.68 -7.23 6.86
N ARG A 101 15.27 -7.62 5.73
CA ARG A 101 16.64 -8.14 5.68
C ARG A 101 17.55 -6.94 5.48
N GLU A 102 18.64 -6.95 6.22
CA GLU A 102 19.70 -5.94 6.34
C GLU A 102 19.90 -5.05 5.10
#